data_AF-A0A7C1YV52-F1
#
_entry.id   AF-A0A7C1YV52-F1
#
_cell.length_a   1.000
_cell.length_b   1.000
_cell.length_c   1.000
_cell.angle_alpha   90.00
_cell.angle_beta   90.00
_cell.angle_gamma   90.00
#
_symmetry.space_group_name_H-M   'P 1'
#
loop_
_entity.id
_entity.type
_entity.pdbx_description
1 polymer ?
#
loop_
_entity_poly.entity_id
_entity_poly.type
_entity_poly.pdbx_seq_one_letter_code
_entity_poly.pdbx_strand_id
1 'polypeptide(L)'
;MVPGRPDPRLDRGPLPLRGFPVTRVVGTRPREDLDRGTPAGGEGWFERWCGDAPAERLAAVRILSFGFALVYLLIRIPSVLAVARLESSRFVPAGPVAVLSHPLSRSSLLILLAVTVVALAGATLGFRWRLSGPVAAVGVLWLLSYRLSWGQVLHTENLLVLHLLILAASPAADALALDSRHRPAARANARGWVYGWVLQLMGLVTVLGYVVAGYAKLRNGGLDWLSGDVLRSHIALDNLRKALYEEPYSPLGGWLTRYGFLFAPMAWGAMVLELGGVLALWRGPLRRLWVWAMWSFHLAVLALMAIVFPYQLSGIAFASFSRPEKLLASGHRALAQATGRPDA
;
A
#
# COMPACT_ATOMS: atom_id res chain seq x y z
N MET A 1 -53.47 30.99 60.71
CA MET A 1 -52.33 31.81 60.25
C MET A 1 -52.46 32.02 58.75
N VAL A 2 -52.22 33.25 58.31
CA VAL A 2 -52.61 33.88 57.03
C VAL A 2 -51.78 33.35 55.83
N PRO A 3 -52.32 33.42 54.59
CA PRO A 3 -51.98 32.58 53.44
C PRO A 3 -51.11 33.29 52.38
N GLY A 4 -50.52 32.51 51.46
CA GLY A 4 -49.98 33.01 50.19
C GLY A 4 -50.95 32.72 49.04
N ARG A 5 -51.71 33.74 48.59
CA ARG A 5 -52.59 33.69 47.42
C ARG A 5 -51.80 33.98 46.12
N PRO A 6 -52.21 33.36 44.99
CA PRO A 6 -51.74 33.67 43.64
C PRO A 6 -52.60 34.78 43.02
N ASP A 7 -52.06 35.60 42.09
CA ASP A 7 -52.87 36.31 41.09
C ASP A 7 -51.99 36.96 39.97
N PRO A 8 -52.55 37.52 38.88
CA PRO A 8 -52.72 36.89 37.57
C PRO A 8 -52.28 37.89 36.48
N ARG A 9 -52.92 37.87 35.31
CA ARG A 9 -52.82 38.81 34.16
C ARG A 9 -51.93 38.25 33.06
N LEU A 10 -52.44 37.33 32.25
CA LEU A 10 -53.45 37.57 31.20
C LEU A 10 -53.12 38.82 30.36
N ASP A 11 -52.66 38.52 29.15
CA ASP A 11 -53.42 38.85 27.94
C ASP A 11 -53.50 40.34 27.58
N ARG A 12 -52.53 40.84 26.79
CA ARG A 12 -52.70 42.00 25.90
C ARG A 12 -51.83 41.86 24.64
N GLY A 13 -52.50 41.89 23.48
CA GLY A 13 -51.93 41.93 22.13
C GLY A 13 -51.22 43.25 21.76
N PRO A 14 -50.90 43.45 20.46
CA PRO A 14 -49.73 44.22 20.02
C PRO A 14 -49.99 45.71 19.81
N LEU A 15 -48.92 46.53 19.88
CA LEU A 15 -48.93 47.97 19.55
C LEU A 15 -47.64 48.38 18.78
N PRO A 16 -47.66 49.49 18.02
CA PRO A 16 -47.38 49.50 16.58
C PRO A 16 -46.02 50.07 16.12
N LEU A 17 -45.73 49.90 14.82
CA LEU A 17 -44.62 50.47 14.04
C LEU A 17 -44.66 52.01 13.96
N ARG A 18 -43.48 52.66 14.05
CA ARG A 18 -43.16 53.98 13.48
C ARG A 18 -41.72 53.98 12.96
N GLY A 19 -41.49 54.66 11.84
CA GLY A 19 -40.39 54.40 10.89
C GLY A 19 -39.19 55.37 10.89
N PHE A 20 -38.16 54.92 10.15
CA PHE A 20 -37.13 55.62 9.35
C PHE A 20 -36.13 56.59 10.06
N PRO A 21 -34.85 56.68 9.62
CA PRO A 21 -34.43 56.70 8.21
C PRO A 21 -33.23 55.84 7.78
N VAL A 22 -33.23 55.58 6.48
CA VAL A 22 -32.13 55.02 5.68
C VAL A 22 -31.05 56.09 5.50
N THR A 23 -29.80 55.74 5.78
CA THR A 23 -28.63 56.44 5.22
C THR A 23 -27.67 55.42 4.62
N ARG A 24 -27.46 55.52 3.31
CA ARG A 24 -26.36 54.86 2.60
C ARG A 24 -25.04 55.41 3.15
N VAL A 25 -24.12 54.52 3.51
CA VAL A 25 -22.69 54.82 3.43
C VAL A 25 -22.03 53.77 2.55
N VAL A 26 -21.65 54.23 1.37
CA VAL A 26 -20.72 53.61 0.43
C VAL A 26 -19.34 53.60 1.08
N GLY A 27 -18.65 52.46 1.00
CA GLY A 27 -17.27 52.34 1.48
C GLY A 27 -16.78 50.89 1.45
N THR A 28 -16.60 50.34 0.25
CA THR A 28 -15.81 49.13 0.03
C THR A 28 -14.37 49.39 0.47
N ARG A 29 -14.00 48.95 1.68
CA ARG A 29 -12.59 48.81 2.05
C ARG A 29 -12.03 47.53 1.43
N PRO A 30 -10.85 47.55 0.80
CA PRO A 30 -10.21 46.34 0.26
C PRO A 30 -9.99 45.31 1.37
N ARG A 31 -10.18 44.05 1.03
CA ARG A 31 -9.86 42.86 1.83
C ARG A 31 -8.34 42.61 1.90
N GLU A 32 -7.57 43.64 2.19
CA GLU A 32 -6.11 43.56 2.34
C GLU A 32 -5.72 43.68 3.82
N ASP A 33 -6.04 42.67 4.63
CA ASP A 33 -5.34 42.47 5.92
C ASP A 33 -5.55 41.08 6.56
N LEU A 34 -5.88 40.04 5.77
CA LEU A 34 -5.91 38.66 6.25
C LEU A 34 -4.62 37.87 5.95
N ASP A 35 -3.57 38.56 5.50
CA ASP A 35 -2.25 37.99 5.19
C ASP A 35 -1.23 38.21 6.32
N ARG A 36 -1.70 38.27 7.58
CA ARG A 36 -0.79 38.24 8.74
C ARG A 36 -0.52 36.80 9.14
N GLY A 37 0.49 36.26 8.47
CA GLY A 37 1.37 35.16 8.85
C GLY A 37 0.93 34.30 10.04
N THR A 38 0.26 33.19 9.72
CA THR A 38 0.41 31.98 10.52
C THR A 38 1.86 31.52 10.41
N PRO A 39 2.54 31.15 11.51
CA PRO A 39 3.94 30.74 11.44
C PRO A 39 4.07 29.49 10.55
N ALA A 40 4.78 29.63 9.43
CA ALA A 40 5.11 28.62 8.43
C ALA A 40 6.08 27.52 8.94
N GLY A 41 5.86 27.02 10.17
CA GLY A 41 6.72 26.01 10.80
C GLY A 41 6.29 24.57 10.56
N GLY A 42 4.98 24.33 10.35
CA GLY A 42 4.41 22.98 10.25
C GLY A 42 4.25 22.44 8.83
N GLU A 43 3.78 23.26 7.90
CA GLU A 43 3.47 22.80 6.53
C GLU A 43 4.75 22.59 5.70
N GLY A 44 5.77 23.43 5.92
CA GLY A 44 7.01 23.37 5.16
C GLY A 44 7.84 22.09 5.41
N TRP A 45 7.86 21.52 6.62
CA TRP A 45 8.68 20.32 6.87
C TRP A 45 8.08 19.08 6.20
N PHE A 46 6.75 18.96 6.25
CA PHE A 46 6.01 17.84 5.70
C PHE A 46 6.09 17.82 4.19
N GLU A 47 5.86 18.96 3.54
CA GLU A 47 6.01 19.10 2.09
C GLU A 47 7.45 18.83 1.64
N ARG A 48 8.46 19.28 2.40
CA ARG A 48 9.87 18.96 2.14
C ARG A 48 10.17 17.46 2.28
N TRP A 49 9.59 16.79 3.27
CA TRP A 49 9.78 15.36 3.50
C TRP A 49 9.11 14.52 2.39
N CYS A 50 7.87 14.86 2.02
CA CYS A 50 7.19 14.33 0.84
C CYS A 50 8.06 14.55 -0.40
N GLY A 51 8.51 15.81 -0.56
CA GLY A 51 9.24 16.35 -1.68
C GLY A 51 8.47 16.23 -2.99
N ASP A 52 8.88 16.99 -3.99
CA ASP A 52 8.18 16.97 -5.27
C ASP A 52 8.42 15.66 -6.05
N ALA A 53 7.34 15.12 -6.59
CA ALA A 53 7.35 14.03 -7.54
C ALA A 53 6.46 14.35 -8.74
N PRO A 54 6.88 14.01 -9.96
CA PRO A 54 6.03 14.15 -11.14
C PRO A 54 4.88 13.13 -11.10
N ALA A 55 3.74 13.46 -11.70
CA ALA A 55 2.56 12.58 -11.77
C ALA A 55 2.89 11.23 -12.45
N GLU A 56 3.80 11.25 -13.43
CA GLU A 56 4.30 10.09 -14.16
C GLU A 56 4.96 9.07 -13.23
N ARG A 57 5.61 9.51 -12.14
CA ARG A 57 6.21 8.59 -11.16
C ARG A 57 5.13 7.78 -10.45
N LEU A 58 4.08 8.45 -9.97
CA LEU A 58 2.99 7.75 -9.29
C LEU A 58 2.23 6.85 -10.28
N ALA A 59 2.02 7.31 -11.51
CA ALA A 59 1.40 6.51 -12.55
C ALA A 59 2.23 5.27 -12.93
N ALA A 60 3.56 5.38 -12.98
CA ALA A 60 4.44 4.25 -13.19
C ALA A 60 4.32 3.22 -12.04
N VAL A 61 4.31 3.68 -10.79
CA VAL A 61 4.12 2.80 -9.62
C VAL A 61 2.74 2.12 -9.64
N ARG A 62 1.69 2.83 -10.09
CA ARG A 62 0.36 2.24 -10.34
C ARG A 62 0.42 1.13 -11.37
N ILE A 63 0.98 1.39 -12.56
CA ILE A 63 1.06 0.40 -13.65
C ILE A 63 1.81 -0.84 -13.17
N LEU A 64 2.96 -0.67 -12.50
CA LEU A 64 3.74 -1.79 -11.98
C LEU A 64 2.97 -2.58 -10.91
N SER A 65 2.33 -1.91 -9.95
CA SER A 65 1.67 -2.60 -8.83
C SER A 65 0.37 -3.29 -9.25
N PHE A 66 -0.50 -2.61 -10.00
CA PHE A 66 -1.74 -3.21 -10.52
C PHE A 66 -1.46 -4.25 -11.60
N GLY A 67 -0.46 -4.02 -12.47
CA GLY A 67 -0.03 -4.99 -13.48
C GLY A 67 0.55 -6.24 -12.85
N PHE A 68 1.37 -6.10 -11.80
CA PHE A 68 1.83 -7.22 -10.99
C PHE A 68 0.66 -7.99 -10.39
N ALA A 69 -0.30 -7.30 -9.75
CA ALA A 69 -1.46 -7.94 -9.14
C ALA A 69 -2.33 -8.69 -10.17
N LEU A 70 -2.48 -8.14 -11.38
CA LEU A 70 -3.16 -8.80 -12.49
C LEU A 70 -2.46 -10.10 -12.87
N VAL A 71 -1.18 -10.05 -13.20
CA VAL A 71 -0.40 -11.24 -13.58
C VAL A 71 -0.37 -12.27 -12.45
N TYR A 72 -0.13 -11.81 -11.22
CA TYR A 72 -0.11 -12.64 -10.03
C TYR A 72 -1.46 -13.36 -9.84
N LEU A 73 -2.58 -12.64 -9.93
CA LEU A 73 -3.90 -13.24 -9.77
C LEU A 73 -4.21 -14.24 -10.90
N LEU A 74 -3.85 -13.92 -12.15
CA LEU A 74 -4.03 -14.82 -13.31
C LEU A 74 -3.28 -16.14 -13.10
N ILE A 75 -2.01 -16.08 -12.67
CA ILE A 75 -1.21 -17.27 -12.35
C ILE A 75 -1.86 -18.07 -11.20
N ARG A 76 -2.51 -17.38 -10.25
CA ARG A 76 -3.07 -17.98 -9.04
C ARG A 76 -4.52 -18.44 -9.18
N ILE A 77 -5.17 -18.24 -10.34
CA ILE A 77 -6.55 -18.69 -10.59
C ILE A 77 -6.78 -20.15 -10.17
N PRO A 78 -5.94 -21.14 -10.53
CA PRO A 78 -6.15 -22.51 -10.11
C PRO A 78 -6.19 -22.67 -8.58
N SER A 79 -5.28 -21.99 -7.87
CA SER A 79 -5.25 -22.01 -6.40
C SER A 79 -6.46 -21.32 -5.78
N VAL A 80 -6.93 -20.22 -6.35
CA VAL A 80 -8.11 -19.49 -5.86
C VAL A 80 -9.37 -20.34 -6.05
N LEU A 81 -9.52 -21.02 -7.19
CA LEU A 81 -10.70 -21.85 -7.46
C LEU A 81 -10.66 -23.21 -6.76
N ALA A 82 -9.47 -23.71 -6.39
CA ALA A 82 -9.33 -24.98 -5.68
C ALA A 82 -10.07 -24.97 -4.32
N VAL A 83 -10.15 -23.82 -3.64
CA VAL A 83 -10.81 -23.73 -2.33
C VAL A 83 -12.33 -23.99 -2.41
N ALA A 84 -12.95 -23.77 -3.57
CA ALA A 84 -14.38 -24.06 -3.77
C ALA A 84 -14.70 -25.57 -3.80
N ARG A 85 -13.67 -26.43 -3.78
CA ARG A 85 -13.82 -27.90 -3.69
C ARG A 85 -13.61 -28.43 -2.27
N LEU A 86 -13.18 -27.57 -1.34
CA LEU A 86 -12.94 -27.95 0.04
C LEU A 86 -14.26 -28.07 0.79
N GLU A 87 -14.28 -28.93 1.80
CA GLU A 87 -15.43 -29.13 2.66
C GLU A 87 -15.74 -27.85 3.45
N SER A 88 -17.01 -27.42 3.44
CA SER A 88 -17.43 -26.14 4.04
C SER A 88 -17.11 -26.02 5.53
N SER A 89 -17.01 -27.15 6.25
CA SER A 89 -16.63 -27.22 7.67
C SER A 89 -15.22 -26.69 7.95
N ARG A 90 -14.35 -26.63 6.94
CA ARG A 90 -12.97 -26.12 7.05
C ARG A 90 -12.85 -24.61 6.83
N PHE A 91 -13.94 -23.94 6.47
CA PHE A 91 -13.92 -22.50 6.23
C PHE A 91 -13.87 -21.73 7.55
N VAL A 92 -12.76 -21.01 7.76
CA VAL A 92 -12.56 -20.13 8.92
C VAL A 92 -12.33 -18.72 8.39
N PRO A 93 -13.36 -17.87 8.31
CA PRO A 93 -13.28 -16.59 7.63
C PRO A 93 -12.30 -15.64 8.33
N ALA A 94 -11.37 -15.07 7.56
CA ALA A 94 -10.29 -14.22 8.07
C ALA A 94 -10.34 -12.80 7.48
N GLY A 95 -10.00 -11.79 8.30
CA GLY A 95 -9.95 -10.40 7.88
C GLY A 95 -11.32 -9.89 7.42
N PRO A 96 -11.43 -9.16 6.28
CA PRO A 96 -12.72 -8.67 5.77
C PRO A 96 -13.75 -9.76 5.47
N VAL A 97 -13.30 -11.00 5.25
CA VAL A 97 -14.17 -12.15 4.96
C VAL A 97 -14.91 -12.64 6.22
N ALA A 98 -14.53 -12.19 7.42
CA ALA A 98 -15.20 -12.49 8.70
C ALA A 98 -16.71 -12.16 8.71
N VAL A 99 -17.18 -11.34 7.77
CA VAL A 99 -18.60 -11.05 7.56
C VAL A 99 -19.41 -12.25 7.04
N LEU A 100 -18.75 -13.27 6.47
CA LEU A 100 -19.39 -14.47 5.97
C LEU A 100 -19.48 -15.53 7.07
N SER A 101 -20.65 -16.13 7.23
CA SER A 101 -20.83 -17.32 8.08
C SER A 101 -20.60 -18.63 7.34
N HIS A 102 -20.64 -18.59 6.01
CA HIS A 102 -20.50 -19.76 5.14
C HIS A 102 -19.65 -19.39 3.92
N PRO A 103 -18.94 -20.35 3.31
CA PRO A 103 -18.14 -20.09 2.12
C PRO A 103 -19.01 -19.63 0.94
N LEU A 104 -18.41 -18.85 0.05
CA LEU A 104 -19.06 -18.41 -1.18
C LEU A 104 -19.37 -19.62 -2.08
N SER A 105 -20.50 -19.54 -2.79
CA SER A 105 -20.78 -20.47 -3.88
C SER A 105 -19.69 -20.36 -4.97
N ARG A 106 -19.46 -21.45 -5.72
CA ARG A 106 -18.51 -21.45 -6.82
C ARG A 106 -18.81 -20.35 -7.85
N SER A 107 -20.08 -20.11 -8.16
CA SER A 107 -20.50 -19.06 -9.09
C SER A 107 -20.18 -17.67 -8.56
N SER A 108 -20.44 -17.39 -7.28
CA SER A 108 -20.09 -16.12 -6.64
C SER A 108 -18.59 -15.87 -6.66
N LEU A 109 -17.78 -16.90 -6.40
CA LEU A 109 -16.32 -16.81 -6.46
C LEU A 109 -15.82 -16.52 -7.89
N LEU A 110 -16.40 -17.18 -8.90
CA LEU A 110 -16.06 -16.94 -10.30
C LEU A 110 -16.41 -15.52 -10.75
N ILE A 111 -17.59 -15.01 -10.36
CA ILE A 111 -18.01 -13.64 -10.66
C ILE A 111 -17.05 -12.64 -9.99
N LEU A 112 -16.75 -12.82 -8.70
CA LEU A 112 -15.82 -11.97 -7.98
C LEU A 112 -14.43 -11.97 -8.63
N LEU A 113 -13.93 -13.14 -9.02
CA LEU A 113 -12.66 -13.29 -9.72
C LEU A 113 -12.66 -12.55 -11.06
N ALA A 114 -13.69 -12.75 -11.88
CA ALA A 114 -13.81 -12.11 -13.19
C ALA A 114 -13.89 -10.58 -13.06
N VAL A 115 -14.72 -10.07 -12.15
CA VAL A 115 -14.84 -8.63 -11.86
C VAL A 115 -13.50 -8.06 -11.41
N THR A 116 -12.79 -8.77 -10.52
CA THR A 116 -11.49 -8.31 -10.02
C THR A 116 -10.43 -8.29 -11.13
N VAL A 117 -10.38 -9.30 -12.00
CA VAL A 117 -9.45 -9.35 -13.13
C VAL A 117 -9.71 -8.21 -14.13
N VAL A 118 -10.98 -7.97 -14.48
CA VAL A 118 -11.36 -6.86 -15.37
C VAL A 118 -11.02 -5.51 -14.73
N ALA A 119 -11.31 -5.35 -13.43
CA ALA A 119 -10.98 -4.14 -12.70
C ALA A 119 -9.46 -3.93 -12.62
N LEU A 120 -8.66 -4.98 -12.39
CA LEU A 120 -7.19 -4.92 -12.37
C LEU A 120 -6.63 -4.48 -13.73
N ALA A 121 -7.15 -5.00 -14.83
CA ALA A 121 -6.78 -4.56 -16.18
C ALA A 121 -7.13 -3.08 -16.39
N GLY A 122 -8.35 -2.67 -16.04
CA GLY A 122 -8.78 -1.28 -16.10
C GLY A 122 -7.91 -0.35 -15.23
N ALA A 123 -7.59 -0.75 -14.00
CA ALA A 123 -6.77 -0.01 -13.06
C ALA A 123 -5.32 0.10 -13.52
N THR A 124 -4.78 -0.94 -14.16
CA THR A 124 -3.44 -0.93 -14.79
C THR A 124 -3.39 0.03 -15.97
N LEU A 125 -4.44 0.10 -16.77
CA LEU A 125 -4.55 1.05 -17.90
C LEU A 125 -4.97 2.46 -17.48
N GLY A 126 -5.48 2.63 -16.26
CA GLY A 126 -6.04 3.89 -15.78
C GLY A 126 -7.35 4.23 -16.48
N PHE A 127 -8.10 3.20 -16.89
CA PHE A 127 -9.41 3.31 -17.51
C PHE A 127 -10.50 3.28 -16.45
N ARG A 128 -11.43 4.25 -16.51
CA ARG A 128 -12.46 4.49 -15.49
C ARG A 128 -11.88 4.44 -14.08
N TRP A 129 -10.76 5.12 -13.85
CA TRP A 129 -9.93 4.97 -12.63
C TRP A 129 -10.72 5.07 -11.32
N ARG A 130 -11.69 5.99 -11.26
CA ARG A 130 -12.56 6.20 -10.08
C ARG A 130 -13.36 4.96 -9.69
N LEU A 131 -13.55 4.02 -10.62
CA LEU A 131 -14.21 2.73 -10.40
C LEU A 131 -13.20 1.59 -10.41
N SER A 132 -12.36 1.49 -11.44
CA SER A 132 -11.46 0.35 -11.63
C SER A 132 -10.42 0.22 -10.51
N GLY A 133 -9.83 1.33 -10.06
CA GLY A 133 -8.84 1.33 -8.97
C GLY A 133 -9.40 0.76 -7.67
N PRO A 134 -10.46 1.35 -7.09
CA PRO A 134 -11.08 0.85 -5.86
C PRO A 134 -11.63 -0.58 -5.98
N VAL A 135 -12.33 -0.90 -7.08
CA VAL A 135 -12.89 -2.26 -7.27
C VAL A 135 -11.77 -3.30 -7.37
N ALA A 136 -10.67 -2.99 -8.05
CA ALA A 136 -9.52 -3.88 -8.13
C ALA A 136 -8.85 -4.07 -6.78
N ALA A 137 -8.57 -3.00 -6.03
CA ALA A 137 -7.90 -3.09 -4.74
C ALA A 137 -8.73 -3.86 -3.70
N VAL A 138 -10.03 -3.58 -3.62
CA VAL A 138 -10.96 -4.30 -2.71
C VAL A 138 -11.16 -5.75 -3.17
N GLY A 139 -11.28 -5.99 -4.48
CA GLY A 139 -11.41 -7.33 -5.04
C GLY A 139 -10.19 -8.21 -4.73
N VAL A 140 -8.97 -7.67 -4.89
CA VAL A 140 -7.73 -8.39 -4.52
C VAL A 140 -7.67 -8.64 -3.01
N LEU A 141 -7.96 -7.64 -2.18
CA LEU A 141 -8.04 -7.81 -0.72
C LEU A 141 -8.99 -8.96 -0.38
N TRP A 142 -10.22 -8.94 -0.91
CA TRP A 142 -11.21 -9.97 -0.63
C TRP A 142 -10.78 -11.35 -1.10
N LEU A 143 -10.34 -11.50 -2.36
CA LEU A 143 -9.96 -12.81 -2.91
C LEU A 143 -8.79 -13.45 -2.15
N LEU A 144 -7.81 -12.65 -1.75
CA LEU A 144 -6.65 -13.15 -1.00
C LEU A 144 -7.04 -13.48 0.45
N SER A 145 -7.82 -12.63 1.12
CA SER A 145 -8.37 -12.95 2.45
C SER A 145 -9.27 -14.20 2.41
N TYR A 146 -10.07 -14.36 1.36
CA TYR A 146 -10.92 -15.53 1.16
C TYR A 146 -10.07 -16.78 1.00
N ARG A 147 -8.99 -16.75 0.22
CA ARG A 147 -8.04 -17.87 0.12
C ARG A 147 -7.41 -18.21 1.48
N LEU A 148 -6.99 -17.20 2.25
CA LEU A 148 -6.39 -17.41 3.58
C LEU A 148 -7.38 -17.97 4.60
N SER A 149 -8.69 -17.90 4.34
CA SER A 149 -9.75 -18.45 5.20
C SER A 149 -9.86 -19.99 5.13
N TRP A 150 -9.01 -20.65 4.34
CA TRP A 150 -9.02 -22.11 4.14
C TRP A 150 -7.74 -22.80 4.63
N GLY A 151 -6.85 -22.08 5.32
CA GLY A 151 -5.58 -22.64 5.75
C GLY A 151 -4.75 -21.67 6.56
N GLN A 152 -3.43 -21.77 6.43
CA GLN A 152 -2.51 -20.92 7.18
C GLN A 152 -2.60 -19.46 6.72
N VAL A 153 -2.80 -18.56 7.68
CA VAL A 153 -2.74 -17.11 7.44
C VAL A 153 -1.29 -16.72 7.20
N LEU A 154 -0.98 -16.34 5.96
CA LEU A 154 0.34 -15.87 5.53
C LEU A 154 0.28 -14.37 5.27
N HIS A 155 1.42 -13.71 5.41
CA HIS A 155 1.55 -12.26 5.23
C HIS A 155 2.24 -11.86 3.92
N THR A 156 2.47 -12.82 3.02
CA THR A 156 3.21 -12.65 1.76
C THR A 156 2.59 -11.56 0.89
N GLU A 157 1.26 -11.52 0.78
CA GLU A 157 0.55 -10.61 -0.11
C GLU A 157 0.09 -9.30 0.56
N ASN A 158 0.27 -9.15 1.89
CA ASN A 158 -0.26 -8.00 2.64
C ASN A 158 0.28 -6.66 2.11
N LEU A 159 1.59 -6.59 1.82
CA LEU A 159 2.20 -5.36 1.31
C LEU A 159 1.64 -4.96 -0.06
N LEU A 160 1.45 -5.94 -0.95
CA LEU A 160 0.84 -5.69 -2.26
C LEU A 160 -0.56 -5.07 -2.08
N VAL A 161 -1.40 -5.68 -1.25
CA VAL A 161 -2.77 -5.21 -1.02
C VAL A 161 -2.78 -3.79 -0.47
N LEU A 162 -1.93 -3.50 0.52
CA LEU A 162 -1.81 -2.15 1.09
C LEU A 162 -1.37 -1.13 0.04
N HIS A 163 -0.41 -1.47 -0.82
CA HIS A 163 0.00 -0.62 -1.95
C HIS A 163 -1.15 -0.36 -2.91
N LEU A 164 -1.94 -1.37 -3.29
CA LEU A 164 -3.09 -1.18 -4.17
C LEU A 164 -4.16 -0.27 -3.55
N LEU A 165 -4.44 -0.41 -2.25
CA LEU A 165 -5.40 0.43 -1.54
C LEU A 165 -4.94 1.89 -1.47
N ILE A 166 -3.67 2.12 -1.12
CA ILE A 166 -3.08 3.47 -1.11
C ILE A 166 -3.19 4.10 -2.51
N LEU A 167 -2.79 3.35 -3.54
CA LEU A 167 -2.86 3.83 -4.92
C LEU A 167 -4.29 4.12 -5.34
N ALA A 168 -5.25 3.23 -5.08
CA ALA A 168 -6.66 3.41 -5.43
C ALA A 168 -7.30 4.65 -4.77
N ALA A 169 -6.82 5.04 -3.59
CA ALA A 169 -7.24 6.24 -2.87
C ALA A 169 -6.46 7.51 -3.28
N SER A 170 -5.58 7.43 -4.27
CA SER A 170 -4.66 8.50 -4.67
C SER A 170 -4.91 8.99 -6.12
N PRO A 171 -4.35 10.14 -6.51
CA PRO A 171 -4.43 10.65 -7.89
C PRO A 171 -3.48 9.91 -8.87
N ALA A 172 -3.37 8.58 -8.77
CA ALA A 172 -2.41 7.78 -9.55
C ALA A 172 -2.75 7.64 -11.05
N ALA A 173 -3.89 8.16 -11.49
CA ALA A 173 -4.30 8.21 -12.89
C ALA A 173 -4.24 9.61 -13.51
N ASP A 174 -3.60 10.58 -12.85
CA ASP A 174 -3.40 11.91 -13.44
C ASP A 174 -2.41 11.92 -14.62
N ALA A 175 -1.57 10.89 -14.72
CA ALA A 175 -0.65 10.67 -15.85
C ALA A 175 -0.68 9.21 -16.31
N LEU A 176 -0.24 8.97 -17.55
CA LEU A 176 -0.14 7.64 -18.18
C LEU A 176 -1.42 6.79 -18.06
N ALA A 177 -2.60 7.42 -18.03
CA ALA A 177 -3.89 6.77 -17.94
C ALA A 177 -4.69 6.96 -19.23
N LEU A 178 -5.51 5.97 -19.59
CA LEU A 178 -6.42 6.12 -20.74
C LEU A 178 -7.42 7.27 -20.53
N ASP A 179 -7.88 7.48 -19.30
CA ASP A 179 -8.79 8.57 -18.94
C ASP A 179 -8.11 9.96 -18.99
N SER A 180 -6.79 10.04 -18.83
CA SER A 180 -6.06 11.31 -18.70
C SER A 180 -5.69 11.96 -20.03
N ARG A 181 -5.98 11.30 -21.17
CA ARG A 181 -5.63 11.75 -22.53
C ARG A 181 -6.19 13.14 -22.91
N HIS A 182 -7.13 13.67 -22.14
CA HIS A 182 -7.78 14.97 -22.36
C HIS A 182 -7.50 16.02 -21.27
N ARG A 183 -6.58 15.77 -20.31
CA ARG A 183 -6.27 16.73 -19.23
C ARG A 183 -4.97 17.49 -19.50
N PRO A 184 -4.93 18.83 -19.31
CA PRO A 184 -3.71 19.61 -19.48
C PRO A 184 -2.61 19.19 -18.49
N ALA A 185 -1.41 18.88 -19.00
CA ALA A 185 -0.24 18.49 -18.19
C ALA A 185 0.14 19.52 -17.10
N ALA A 186 -0.15 20.80 -17.33
CA ALA A 186 0.11 21.87 -16.37
C ALA A 186 -0.65 21.73 -15.04
N ARG A 187 -1.84 21.11 -15.03
CA ARG A 187 -2.61 20.85 -13.79
C ARG A 187 -2.02 19.71 -12.95
N ALA A 188 -1.36 18.74 -13.58
CA ALA A 188 -0.71 17.64 -12.88
C ALA A 188 0.53 18.16 -12.12
N ASN A 189 1.37 18.99 -12.74
CA ASN A 189 2.59 19.48 -12.09
C ASN A 189 2.36 20.48 -10.95
N ALA A 190 1.21 21.16 -10.89
CA ALA A 190 0.89 22.14 -9.84
C ALA A 190 0.76 21.55 -8.42
N ARG A 191 0.78 20.22 -8.26
CA ARG A 191 0.64 19.53 -6.97
C ARG A 191 1.69 18.42 -6.78
N GLY A 192 2.94 18.67 -7.17
CA GLY A 192 4.05 17.71 -7.10
C GLY A 192 4.22 17.02 -5.73
N TRP A 193 4.01 17.76 -4.64
CA TRP A 193 4.08 17.22 -3.28
C TRP A 193 2.99 16.18 -2.97
N VAL A 194 1.81 16.24 -3.60
CA VAL A 194 0.71 15.28 -3.38
C VAL A 194 1.12 13.89 -3.88
N TYR A 195 1.78 13.83 -5.04
CA TYR A 195 2.33 12.56 -5.53
C TYR A 195 3.49 12.08 -4.67
N GLY A 196 4.33 13.01 -4.20
CA GLY A 196 5.42 12.73 -3.25
C GLY A 196 4.93 12.10 -1.95
N TRP A 197 3.87 12.65 -1.36
CA TRP A 197 3.22 12.13 -0.16
C TRP A 197 2.76 10.69 -0.33
N VAL A 198 2.08 10.37 -1.44
CA VAL A 198 1.58 9.02 -1.70
C VAL A 198 2.73 8.01 -1.79
N LEU A 199 3.82 8.38 -2.47
CA LEU A 199 5.01 7.54 -2.58
C LEU A 199 5.69 7.35 -1.21
N GLN A 200 5.75 8.40 -0.38
CA GLN A 200 6.28 8.28 0.97
C GLN A 200 5.39 7.42 1.87
N LEU A 201 4.05 7.51 1.74
CA LEU A 201 3.14 6.65 2.48
C LEU A 201 3.33 5.17 2.10
N MET A 202 3.47 4.86 0.81
CA MET A 202 3.80 3.50 0.35
C MET A 202 5.16 3.04 0.91
N GLY A 203 6.17 3.92 0.88
CA GLY A 203 7.48 3.64 1.48
C GLY A 203 7.41 3.39 2.98
N LEU A 204 6.63 4.20 3.71
CA LEU A 204 6.38 4.05 5.13
C LEU A 204 5.73 2.70 5.44
N VAL A 205 4.66 2.33 4.73
CA VAL A 205 4.00 1.03 4.92
C VAL A 205 4.93 -0.14 4.61
N THR A 206 5.77 -0.02 3.58
CA THR A 206 6.81 -1.01 3.27
C THR A 206 7.78 -1.18 4.44
N VAL A 207 8.32 -0.07 4.96
CA VAL A 207 9.25 -0.07 6.10
C VAL A 207 8.59 -0.61 7.36
N LEU A 208 7.36 -0.19 7.66
CA LEU A 208 6.61 -0.66 8.83
C LEU A 208 6.39 -2.18 8.78
N GLY A 209 6.14 -2.76 7.60
CA GLY A 209 6.06 -4.21 7.45
C GLY A 209 7.33 -4.93 7.92
N TYR A 210 8.50 -4.40 7.57
CA TYR A 210 9.78 -4.96 8.01
C TYR A 210 10.07 -4.68 9.49
N VAL A 211 9.75 -3.48 9.98
CA VAL A 211 9.92 -3.15 11.41
C VAL A 211 9.05 -4.06 12.28
N VAL A 212 7.80 -4.32 11.87
CA VAL A 212 6.91 -5.27 12.55
C VAL A 212 7.50 -6.68 12.51
N ALA A 213 8.11 -7.10 11.39
CA ALA A 213 8.78 -8.40 11.30
C ALA A 213 9.99 -8.52 12.23
N GLY A 214 10.81 -7.47 12.35
CA GLY A 214 11.92 -7.41 13.30
C GLY A 214 11.45 -7.38 14.76
N TYR A 215 10.43 -6.58 15.05
CA TYR A 215 9.80 -6.54 16.37
C TYR A 215 9.21 -7.90 16.76
N ALA A 216 8.54 -8.60 15.84
CA ALA A 216 8.01 -9.93 16.09
C ALA A 216 9.11 -10.95 16.44
N LYS A 217 10.30 -10.85 15.82
CA LYS A 217 11.45 -11.69 16.16
C LYS A 217 11.92 -11.45 17.60
N LEU A 218 12.07 -10.19 18.00
CA LEU A 218 12.43 -9.84 19.37
C LEU A 218 11.35 -10.24 20.37
N ARG A 219 10.08 -10.04 20.04
CA ARG A 219 8.96 -10.39 20.92
C ARG A 219 8.86 -11.89 21.16
N ASN A 220 9.07 -12.70 20.12
CA ASN A 220 8.88 -14.16 20.19
C ASN A 220 10.16 -14.92 20.58
N GLY A 221 11.34 -14.41 20.21
CA GLY A 221 12.64 -15.05 20.44
C GLY A 221 13.56 -14.32 21.41
N GLY A 222 13.16 -13.16 21.94
CA GLY A 222 14.00 -12.36 22.84
C GLY A 222 15.33 -11.94 22.21
N LEU A 223 16.34 -11.74 23.06
CA LEU A 223 17.72 -11.50 22.62
C LEU A 223 18.38 -12.78 22.07
N ASP A 224 17.85 -13.96 22.38
CA ASP A 224 18.37 -15.24 21.89
C ASP A 224 18.26 -15.37 20.37
N TRP A 225 17.36 -14.62 19.73
CA TRP A 225 17.34 -14.49 18.27
C TRP A 225 18.72 -14.12 17.70
N LEU A 226 19.48 -13.26 18.41
CA LEU A 226 20.78 -12.75 17.98
C LEU A 226 21.91 -13.77 18.11
N SER A 227 21.71 -14.89 18.84
CA SER A 227 22.65 -16.01 18.83
C SER A 227 22.66 -16.72 17.48
N GLY A 228 21.60 -16.56 16.68
CA GLY A 228 21.41 -17.23 15.40
C GLY A 228 20.89 -18.67 15.51
N ASP A 229 20.82 -19.26 16.71
CA ASP A 229 20.33 -20.64 16.87
C ASP A 229 18.85 -20.78 16.53
N VAL A 230 18.04 -19.77 16.87
CA VAL A 230 16.62 -19.71 16.49
C VAL A 230 16.48 -19.64 14.97
N LEU A 231 17.26 -18.77 14.31
CA LEU A 231 17.26 -18.65 12.84
C LEU A 231 17.69 -19.95 12.16
N ARG A 232 18.78 -20.57 12.66
CA ARG A 232 19.28 -21.86 12.19
C ARG A 232 18.23 -22.95 12.33
N SER A 233 17.55 -22.99 13.47
CA SER A 233 16.50 -23.97 13.76
C SER A 233 15.28 -23.78 12.86
N HIS A 234 14.85 -22.54 12.60
CA HIS A 234 13.79 -22.25 11.64
C HIS A 234 14.15 -22.70 10.22
N ILE A 235 15.36 -22.42 9.75
CA ILE A 235 15.83 -22.87 8.43
C ILE A 235 15.89 -24.40 8.36
N ALA A 236 16.40 -25.07 9.40
CA ALA A 236 16.45 -26.52 9.46
C ALA A 236 15.05 -27.15 9.43
N LEU A 237 14.15 -26.68 10.30
CA LEU A 237 12.81 -27.22 10.45
C LEU A 237 11.95 -27.00 9.21
N ASP A 238 12.02 -25.82 8.61
CA ASP A 238 11.28 -25.50 7.38
C ASP A 238 11.71 -26.41 6.21
N ASN A 239 13.02 -26.56 6.00
CA ASN A 239 13.54 -27.43 4.94
C ASN A 239 13.23 -28.90 5.19
N LEU A 240 13.36 -29.37 6.44
CA LEU A 240 13.04 -30.76 6.80
C LEU A 240 11.55 -31.05 6.58
N ARG A 241 10.66 -30.15 7.02
CA ARG A 241 9.21 -30.26 6.79
C ARG A 241 8.93 -30.40 5.29
N LYS A 242 9.45 -29.50 4.47
CA LYS A 242 9.21 -29.51 3.02
C LYS A 242 9.71 -30.81 2.38
N ALA A 243 10.90 -31.27 2.77
CA ALA A 243 11.43 -32.54 2.29
C ALA A 243 10.53 -33.74 2.65
N LEU A 244 9.97 -33.78 3.86
CA LEU A 244 9.06 -34.85 4.31
C LEU A 244 7.71 -34.86 3.56
N TYR A 245 7.25 -33.71 3.08
CA TYR A 245 6.01 -33.58 2.30
C TYR A 245 6.25 -33.57 0.78
N GLU A 246 7.47 -33.91 0.33
CA GLU A 246 7.87 -33.88 -1.08
C GLU A 246 7.64 -32.50 -1.74
N GLU A 247 7.69 -31.43 -0.95
CA GLU A 247 7.61 -30.05 -1.41
C GLU A 247 9.01 -29.52 -1.79
N PRO A 248 9.10 -28.54 -2.71
CA PRO A 248 10.36 -27.88 -3.01
C PRO A 248 11.01 -27.30 -1.74
N TYR A 249 12.26 -27.69 -1.48
CA TYR A 249 13.06 -27.22 -0.34
C TYR A 249 14.42 -26.69 -0.83
N SER A 250 15.21 -26.10 0.08
CA SER A 250 16.56 -25.63 -0.19
C SER A 250 17.63 -26.60 0.33
N PRO A 251 18.35 -27.31 -0.57
CA PRO A 251 19.53 -28.09 -0.20
C PRO A 251 20.63 -27.20 0.39
N LEU A 252 20.76 -25.97 -0.10
CA LEU A 252 21.74 -25.00 0.40
C LEU A 252 21.46 -24.66 1.86
N GLY A 253 20.20 -24.38 2.21
CA GLY A 253 19.78 -24.10 3.58
C GLY A 253 20.10 -25.25 4.52
N GLY A 254 19.70 -26.47 4.13
CA GLY A 254 20.00 -27.70 4.86
C GLY A 254 21.51 -27.92 5.06
N TRP A 255 22.31 -27.77 4.00
CA TRP A 255 23.78 -27.88 4.09
C TRP A 255 24.39 -26.81 4.99
N LEU A 256 23.95 -25.56 4.87
CA LEU A 256 24.50 -24.43 5.62
C LEU A 256 24.27 -24.56 7.12
N THR A 257 23.23 -25.28 7.54
CA THR A 257 22.97 -25.56 8.96
C THR A 257 24.11 -26.31 9.66
N ARG A 258 25.10 -26.85 8.95
CA ARG A 258 26.32 -27.43 9.56
C ARG A 258 27.26 -26.36 10.14
N TYR A 259 27.16 -25.12 9.66
CA TYR A 259 28.06 -24.01 10.02
C TYR A 259 27.35 -23.00 10.92
N GLY A 260 27.14 -23.37 12.19
CA GLY A 260 26.38 -22.56 13.15
C GLY A 260 26.84 -21.12 13.30
N PHE A 261 28.16 -20.87 13.21
CA PHE A 261 28.75 -19.54 13.36
C PHE A 261 28.28 -18.50 12.31
N LEU A 262 27.74 -18.96 11.17
CA LEU A 262 27.22 -18.06 10.13
C LEU A 262 25.87 -17.44 10.49
N PHE A 263 25.09 -18.08 11.36
CA PHE A 263 23.71 -17.67 11.63
C PHE A 263 23.60 -16.48 12.58
N ALA A 264 24.55 -16.30 13.50
CA ALA A 264 24.59 -15.10 14.34
C ALA A 264 24.75 -13.81 13.48
N PRO A 265 25.76 -13.69 12.59
CA PRO A 265 25.86 -12.56 11.67
C PRO A 265 24.60 -12.35 10.80
N MET A 266 23.97 -13.43 10.32
CA MET A 266 22.73 -13.33 9.54
C MET A 266 21.56 -12.82 10.37
N ALA A 267 21.41 -13.28 11.61
CA ALA A 267 20.37 -12.83 12.52
C ALA A 267 20.54 -11.36 12.87
N TRP A 268 21.77 -10.93 13.18
CA TRP A 268 22.10 -9.51 13.37
C TRP A 268 21.81 -8.69 12.12
N GLY A 269 22.25 -9.15 10.95
CA GLY A 269 21.99 -8.48 9.68
C GLY A 269 20.50 -8.32 9.40
N ALA A 270 19.70 -9.37 9.60
CA ALA A 270 18.25 -9.30 9.48
C ALA A 270 17.65 -8.25 10.43
N MET A 271 18.06 -8.23 11.70
CA MET A 271 17.57 -7.26 12.68
C MET A 271 17.94 -5.81 12.32
N VAL A 272 19.16 -5.57 11.86
CA VAL A 272 19.60 -4.24 11.40
C VAL A 272 18.79 -3.78 10.19
N LEU A 273 18.55 -4.67 9.22
CA LEU A 273 17.76 -4.32 8.03
C LEU A 273 16.28 -4.07 8.34
N GLU A 274 15.70 -4.91 9.20
CA GLU A 274 14.28 -4.85 9.53
C GLU A 274 13.94 -3.66 10.43
N LEU A 275 14.71 -3.42 11.49
CA LEU A 275 14.48 -2.29 12.40
C LEU A 275 15.06 -0.97 11.85
N GLY A 276 16.19 -1.04 11.15
CA GLY A 276 16.87 0.13 10.57
C GLY A 276 16.16 0.71 9.35
N GLY A 277 15.13 0.05 8.82
CA GLY A 277 14.40 0.51 7.64
C GLY A 277 13.78 1.89 7.77
N VAL A 278 13.53 2.38 9.00
CA VAL A 278 13.05 3.74 9.26
C VAL A 278 13.98 4.79 8.64
N LEU A 279 15.29 4.56 8.65
CA LEU A 279 16.29 5.46 8.05
C LEU A 279 16.16 5.55 6.52
N ALA A 280 15.56 4.56 5.87
CA ALA A 280 15.35 4.56 4.42
C ALA A 280 14.24 5.52 3.95
N LEU A 281 13.43 6.06 4.87
CA LEU A 281 12.39 7.05 4.55
C LEU A 281 12.98 8.42 4.17
N TRP A 282 14.23 8.69 4.54
CA TRP A 282 14.93 9.89 4.12
C TRP A 282 15.57 9.70 2.73
N ARG A 283 15.61 10.80 1.95
CA ARG A 283 16.26 10.81 0.63
C ARG A 283 17.78 10.69 0.82
N GLY A 284 18.44 9.83 0.03
CA GLY A 284 19.90 9.73 0.07
C GLY A 284 20.47 8.38 -0.36
N PRO A 285 21.78 8.16 -0.16
CA PRO A 285 22.43 6.88 -0.43
C PRO A 285 21.94 5.75 0.49
N LEU A 286 21.63 6.05 1.76
CA LEU A 286 21.13 5.08 2.74
C LEU A 286 19.85 4.38 2.26
N ARG A 287 18.92 5.13 1.67
CA ARG A 287 17.71 4.57 1.06
C ARG A 287 18.03 3.54 -0.02
N ARG A 288 18.98 3.84 -0.92
CA ARG A 288 19.37 2.92 -1.99
C ARG A 288 20.05 1.68 -1.42
N LEU A 289 20.95 1.87 -0.46
CA LEU A 289 21.61 0.78 0.24
C LEU A 289 20.59 -0.14 0.91
N TRP A 290 19.62 0.42 1.63
CA TRP A 290 18.58 -0.35 2.30
C TRP A 290 17.69 -1.12 1.31
N VAL A 291 17.27 -0.50 0.20
CA VAL A 291 16.47 -1.18 -0.83
C VAL A 291 17.23 -2.38 -1.40
N TRP A 292 18.50 -2.21 -1.77
CA TRP A 292 19.32 -3.30 -2.29
C TRP A 292 19.55 -4.38 -1.23
N ALA A 293 19.85 -3.99 0.00
CA ALA A 293 20.07 -4.94 1.09
C ALA A 293 18.79 -5.73 1.43
N MET A 294 17.62 -5.08 1.43
CA MET A 294 16.34 -5.75 1.68
C MET A 294 15.92 -6.65 0.52
N TRP A 295 16.19 -6.24 -0.73
CA TRP A 295 15.97 -7.12 -1.87
C TRP A 295 16.89 -8.36 -1.81
N SER A 296 18.17 -8.17 -1.48
CA SER A 296 19.12 -9.27 -1.23
C SER A 296 18.71 -10.14 -0.03
N PHE A 297 18.09 -9.58 1.00
CA PHE A 297 17.52 -10.34 2.10
C PHE A 297 16.44 -11.31 1.61
N HIS A 298 15.53 -10.88 0.72
CA HIS A 298 14.53 -11.78 0.13
C HIS A 298 15.17 -12.84 -0.77
N LEU A 299 16.25 -12.52 -1.49
CA LEU A 299 17.03 -13.52 -2.22
C LEU A 299 17.67 -14.54 -1.28
N ALA A 300 18.20 -14.11 -0.13
CA ALA A 300 18.76 -15.00 0.87
C ALA A 300 17.69 -15.90 1.48
N VAL A 301 16.50 -15.37 1.77
CA VAL A 301 15.36 -16.18 2.24
C VAL A 301 14.95 -17.22 1.19
N LEU A 302 14.89 -16.84 -0.08
CA LEU A 302 14.64 -17.79 -1.17
C LEU A 302 15.74 -18.86 -1.24
N ALA A 303 17.01 -18.44 -1.22
CA ALA A 303 18.15 -19.34 -1.33
C ALA A 303 18.26 -20.31 -0.15
N LEU A 304 17.91 -19.89 1.07
CA LEU A 304 18.08 -20.69 2.29
C LEU A 304 16.81 -21.46 2.70
N MET A 305 15.62 -20.97 2.35
CA MET A 305 14.35 -21.55 2.81
C MET A 305 13.44 -21.97 1.64
N ALA A 306 13.80 -21.72 0.38
CA ALA A 306 12.89 -21.92 -0.76
C ALA A 306 11.53 -21.22 -0.57
N ILE A 307 11.51 -20.09 0.14
CA ILE A 307 10.31 -19.26 0.33
C ILE A 307 10.35 -18.11 -0.65
N VAL A 308 9.30 -17.99 -1.46
CA VAL A 308 9.20 -16.92 -2.47
C VAL A 308 8.33 -15.79 -1.93
N PHE A 309 8.84 -14.57 -2.03
CA PHE A 309 8.10 -13.32 -1.82
C PHE A 309 7.99 -12.58 -3.16
N PRO A 310 7.03 -12.94 -4.04
CA PRO A 310 7.08 -12.53 -5.45
C PRO A 310 7.06 -11.02 -5.65
N TYR A 311 6.30 -10.28 -4.85
CA TYR A 311 6.19 -8.82 -4.97
C TYR A 311 7.51 -8.13 -4.58
N GLN A 312 8.16 -8.60 -3.53
CA GLN A 312 9.43 -8.10 -3.05
C GLN A 312 10.59 -8.48 -4.00
N LEU A 313 10.64 -9.74 -4.44
CA LEU A 313 11.64 -10.23 -5.38
C LEU A 313 11.54 -9.58 -6.77
N SER A 314 10.33 -9.20 -7.20
CA SER A 314 10.15 -8.44 -8.44
C SER A 314 10.76 -7.02 -8.40
N GLY A 315 11.11 -6.53 -7.21
CA GLY A 315 11.55 -5.15 -6.99
C GLY A 315 10.40 -4.12 -6.95
N ILE A 316 9.19 -4.48 -7.38
CA ILE A 316 8.05 -3.56 -7.44
C ILE A 316 7.63 -3.10 -6.04
N ALA A 317 7.79 -3.94 -5.01
CA ALA A 317 7.58 -3.54 -3.62
C ALA A 317 8.41 -2.32 -3.20
N PHE A 318 9.54 -2.06 -3.86
CA PHE A 318 10.43 -0.94 -3.57
C PHE A 318 10.31 0.20 -4.59
N ALA A 319 9.35 0.13 -5.52
CA ALA A 319 9.23 1.09 -6.62
C ALA A 319 9.04 2.53 -6.11
N SER A 320 8.37 2.73 -4.98
CA SER A 320 8.17 4.04 -4.34
C SER A 320 9.47 4.73 -3.89
N PHE A 321 10.53 3.97 -3.61
CA PHE A 321 11.86 4.50 -3.26
C PHE A 321 12.71 4.86 -4.48
N SER A 322 12.23 4.51 -5.68
CA SER A 322 12.97 4.63 -6.94
C SER A 322 12.35 5.68 -7.88
N ARG A 323 12.83 5.73 -9.12
CA ARG A 323 12.34 6.65 -10.16
C ARG A 323 11.92 5.86 -11.42
N PRO A 324 10.90 5.00 -11.33
CA PRO A 324 10.51 4.10 -12.43
C PRO A 324 10.06 4.86 -13.68
N GLU A 325 9.61 6.11 -13.57
CA GLU A 325 9.25 6.97 -14.70
C GLU A 325 10.40 7.18 -15.67
N LYS A 326 11.64 7.20 -15.17
CA LYS A 326 12.84 7.39 -16.00
C LYS A 326 13.10 6.18 -16.89
N LEU A 327 12.80 4.98 -16.42
CA LEU A 327 12.96 3.75 -17.19
C LEU A 327 11.92 3.68 -18.32
N LEU A 328 10.67 4.02 -18.02
CA LEU A 328 9.60 4.09 -19.02
C LEU A 328 9.90 5.11 -20.12
N ALA A 329 10.37 6.31 -19.74
CA ALA A 329 10.75 7.35 -20.71
C ALA A 329 11.92 6.91 -21.61
N SER A 330 12.93 6.21 -21.06
CA SER A 330 14.04 5.69 -21.84
C SER A 330 13.61 4.57 -22.80
N GLY A 331 12.69 3.69 -22.40
CA GLY A 331 12.12 2.66 -23.28
C GLY A 331 11.35 3.25 -24.46
N HIS A 332 10.55 4.30 -24.23
CA HIS A 332 9.86 5.02 -25.29
C HIS A 332 10.81 5.65 -26.31
N ARG A 333 11.89 6.31 -25.84
CA ARG A 333 12.91 6.88 -26.73
C ARG A 333 13.62 5.82 -27.56
N ALA A 334 14.00 4.69 -26.94
CA ALA A 334 14.64 3.58 -27.66
C ALA A 334 13.70 2.98 -28.73
N LEU A 335 12.41 2.85 -28.43
CA LEU A 335 11.41 2.36 -29.39
C LEU A 335 11.15 3.36 -30.53
N ALA A 336 11.10 4.67 -30.24
CA ALA A 336 10.95 5.72 -31.24
C ALA A 336 12.14 5.74 -32.20
N GLN A 337 13.36 5.65 -31.66
CA GLN A 337 14.60 5.52 -32.44
C GLN A 337 14.61 4.25 -33.30
N ALA A 338 14.17 3.11 -32.75
CA ALA A 338 14.09 1.84 -33.49
C ALA A 338 13.00 1.82 -34.58
N THR A 339 11.95 2.63 -34.44
CA THR A 339 10.83 2.71 -35.40
C THR A 339 10.95 3.87 -36.39
N GLY A 340 12.05 4.63 -36.34
CA GLY A 340 12.31 5.74 -37.27
C GLY A 340 11.31 6.90 -37.18
N ARG A 341 10.57 7.01 -36.07
CA ARG A 341 9.65 8.14 -35.84
C ARG A 341 10.40 9.26 -35.12
N PRO A 342 10.56 10.45 -35.74
CA PRO A 342 11.18 11.57 -35.05
C PRO A 342 10.30 12.02 -33.87
N ASP A 343 10.97 12.41 -32.79
CA ASP A 343 10.37 12.89 -31.54
C ASP A 343 9.35 14.01 -31.83
N ALA A 344 8.11 13.84 -31.34
CA ALA A 344 7.05 14.85 -31.39
C ALA A 344 6.79 15.43 -30.00
#